data_AF-A0A847XS99-F1
#
_entry.id   AF-A0A847XS99-F1
#
_cell.length_a   1.000
_cell.length_b   1.000
_cell.length_c   1.000
_cell.angle_alpha   90.00
_cell.angle_beta   90.00
_cell.angle_gamma   90.00
#
_symmetry.space_group_name_H-M   'P 1'
#
loop_
_entity.id
_entity.type
_entity.pdbx_description
1 polymer ?
#
loop_
_entity_poly.entity_id
_entity_poly.type
_entity_poly.pdbx_seq_one_letter_code
_entity_poly.pdbx_strand_id
1 'polypeptide(L)'
;AAYREDVGDTRYSGSEIVIRKLAEMGAEIRVHDPYVEHWWEFEQQDTYPGVGQSKARFFRNQEKLKEIRVEQNLNKALNDADAVILAVPHKAYLDLEPEEVVKTIGKPAAIIDCFGILSDEKIRKYFRLGCEVKGLGRGHIQRIKEEVRKE
;
A
#
# COMPACT_ATOMS: atom_id res chain seq x y z
N ALA A 1 -5.77 1.88 -2.93
CA ALA A 1 -7.10 1.68 -3.52
C ALA A 1 -7.82 3.03 -3.54
N ALA A 2 -8.94 3.30 -2.88
CA ALA A 2 -9.77 4.49 -3.14
C ALA A 2 -9.00 5.81 -3.35
N TYR A 3 -9.52 6.73 -4.17
CA TYR A 3 -8.81 7.99 -4.46
C TYR A 3 -8.67 8.91 -3.23
N ARG A 4 -9.49 8.70 -2.21
CA ARG A 4 -9.47 9.38 -0.91
C ARG A 4 -10.09 8.50 0.17
N GLU A 5 -9.98 8.93 1.42
CA GLU A 5 -10.57 8.27 2.58
C GLU A 5 -12.11 8.23 2.55
N ASP A 6 -12.66 7.18 3.18
CA ASP A 6 -14.09 6.96 3.45
C ASP A 6 -14.99 6.88 2.20
N VAL A 7 -14.43 6.55 1.03
CA VAL A 7 -15.17 6.30 -0.22
C VAL A 7 -14.63 5.06 -0.93
N GLY A 8 -15.45 4.45 -1.80
CA GLY A 8 -15.07 3.31 -2.65
C GLY A 8 -14.71 3.66 -4.09
N ASP A 9 -14.56 4.95 -4.42
CA ASP A 9 -14.26 5.39 -5.79
C ASP A 9 -12.76 5.27 -6.09
N THR A 10 -12.41 4.56 -7.17
CA THR A 10 -11.03 4.32 -7.60
C THR A 10 -10.55 5.24 -8.72
N ARG A 11 -11.46 6.03 -9.29
CA ARG A 11 -11.14 6.90 -10.43
C ARG A 11 -10.11 7.93 -10.02
N TYR A 12 -9.09 8.08 -10.87
CA TYR A 12 -7.94 8.98 -10.63
C TYR A 12 -7.15 8.68 -9.35
N SER A 13 -7.30 7.49 -8.76
CA SER A 13 -6.53 7.12 -7.58
C SER A 13 -5.02 7.15 -7.85
N GLY A 14 -4.27 7.82 -6.99
CA GLY A 14 -2.80 7.79 -7.01
C GLY A 14 -2.25 6.38 -6.76
N SER A 15 -3.01 5.55 -6.03
CA SER A 15 -2.63 4.15 -5.79
C SER A 15 -2.54 3.34 -7.09
N GLU A 16 -3.32 3.69 -8.12
CA GLU A 16 -3.29 3.00 -9.41
C GLU A 16 -1.88 3.08 -10.01
N ILE A 17 -1.28 4.26 -10.02
CA ILE A 17 0.05 4.51 -10.61
C ILE A 17 1.13 3.72 -9.87
N VAL A 18 1.05 3.67 -8.54
CA VAL A 18 1.98 2.92 -7.69
C VAL A 18 1.93 1.42 -8.03
N ILE A 19 0.73 0.84 -8.07
CA ILE A 19 0.53 -0.58 -8.40
C ILE A 19 1.07 -0.90 -9.78
N ARG A 20 0.75 -0.09 -10.80
CA ARG A 20 1.21 -0.32 -12.17
C ARG A 20 2.73 -0.31 -12.25
N LYS A 21 3.38 0.62 -11.56
CA LYS A 21 4.85 0.71 -11.55
C LYS A 21 5.49 -0.46 -10.82
N LEU A 22 4.92 -0.89 -9.69
CA LEU A 22 5.43 -2.05 -8.95
C LEU A 22 5.25 -3.35 -9.74
N ALA A 23 4.10 -3.54 -10.41
CA ALA A 23 3.87 -4.67 -11.30
C ALA A 23 4.84 -4.67 -12.49
N GLU A 24 5.13 -3.50 -13.08
CA GLU A 24 6.16 -3.36 -14.11
C GLU A 24 7.53 -3.83 -13.61
N MET A 25 7.85 -3.55 -12.33
CA MET A 25 9.08 -3.98 -11.65
C MET A 25 9.06 -5.44 -11.19
N GLY A 26 7.98 -6.18 -11.45
CA GLY A 26 7.86 -7.61 -11.13
C GLY A 26 7.32 -7.92 -9.73
N ALA A 27 6.76 -6.94 -9.02
CA ALA A 27 6.15 -7.16 -7.72
C ALA A 27 4.82 -7.93 -7.83
N GLU A 28 4.57 -8.82 -6.88
CA GLU A 28 3.25 -9.41 -6.65
C GLU A 28 2.41 -8.47 -5.79
N ILE A 29 1.21 -8.14 -6.26
CA ILE A 29 0.38 -7.10 -5.66
C ILE A 29 -0.83 -7.73 -4.98
N ARG A 30 -1.00 -7.41 -3.69
CA ARG A 30 -2.26 -7.58 -2.96
C ARG A 30 -2.77 -6.22 -2.54
N VAL A 31 -4.08 -6.04 -2.62
CA VAL A 31 -4.74 -4.78 -2.30
C VAL A 31 -5.82 -5.06 -1.28
N HIS A 32 -5.87 -4.24 -0.24
CA HIS A 32 -7.00 -4.17 0.67
C HIS A 32 -7.57 -2.75 0.66
N ASP A 33 -8.90 -2.65 0.66
CA ASP A 33 -9.64 -1.40 0.89
C ASP A 33 -11.02 -1.75 1.47
N PRO A 34 -11.42 -1.14 2.59
CA PRO A 34 -12.70 -1.46 3.22
C PRO A 34 -13.93 -1.00 2.42
N TYR A 35 -13.76 -0.13 1.42
CA TYR A 35 -14.87 0.46 0.66
C TYR A 35 -14.86 0.12 -0.83
N VAL A 36 -13.78 -0.46 -1.35
CA VAL A 36 -13.67 -0.84 -2.76
C VAL A 36 -13.95 -2.33 -2.90
N GLU A 37 -14.99 -2.67 -3.65
CA GLU A 37 -15.33 -4.07 -3.98
C GLU A 37 -14.63 -4.52 -5.27
N HIS A 38 -14.69 -3.67 -6.28
CA HIS A 38 -14.09 -3.92 -7.60
C HIS A 38 -13.16 -2.78 -8.00
N TRP A 39 -12.03 -3.14 -8.61
CA TRP A 39 -11.09 -2.18 -9.16
C TRP A 39 -11.02 -2.30 -10.69
N TRP A 40 -12.01 -1.70 -11.36
CA TRP A 40 -12.22 -1.84 -12.81
C TRP A 40 -11.05 -1.36 -13.66
N GLU A 41 -10.29 -0.37 -13.21
CA GLU A 41 -9.05 0.08 -13.87
C GLU A 41 -8.01 -1.05 -14.05
N PHE A 42 -8.09 -2.12 -13.25
CA PHE A 42 -7.24 -3.31 -13.36
C PHE A 42 -8.00 -4.53 -13.92
N GLU A 43 -9.20 -4.80 -13.39
CA GLU A 43 -9.99 -5.98 -13.77
C GLU A 43 -10.43 -5.95 -15.25
N GLN A 44 -10.71 -4.76 -15.78
CA GLN A 44 -11.23 -4.55 -17.13
C GLN A 44 -10.34 -3.62 -17.96
N GLN A 45 -9.01 -3.81 -17.91
CA GLN A 45 -8.04 -2.93 -18.57
C GLN A 45 -8.26 -2.69 -20.08
N ASP A 46 -8.86 -3.66 -20.78
CA ASP A 46 -9.05 -3.58 -22.24
C ASP A 46 -10.30 -2.75 -22.61
N THR A 47 -11.26 -2.63 -21.69
CA THR A 47 -12.59 -2.06 -21.95
C THR A 47 -12.94 -0.86 -21.05
N TYR A 48 -12.33 -0.73 -19.87
CA TYR A 48 -12.57 0.35 -18.90
C TYR A 48 -11.38 1.33 -18.82
N PRO A 49 -11.62 2.65 -18.69
CA PRO A 49 -12.92 3.35 -18.77
C PRO A 49 -13.45 3.49 -20.21
N GLY A 50 -12.68 2.99 -21.18
CA GLY A 50 -13.01 2.90 -22.59
C GLY A 50 -11.83 2.28 -23.32
N VAL A 51 -12.07 1.70 -24.51
CA VAL A 51 -11.00 1.05 -25.30
C VAL A 51 -9.87 2.05 -25.56
N GLY A 52 -8.64 1.67 -25.20
CA GLY A 52 -7.45 2.50 -25.36
C GLY A 52 -7.29 3.65 -24.36
N GLN A 53 -8.21 3.80 -23.39
CA GLN A 53 -8.15 4.85 -22.36
C GLN A 53 -7.51 4.40 -21.05
N SER A 54 -7.35 3.08 -20.82
CA SER A 54 -6.66 2.56 -19.65
C SER A 54 -5.23 3.08 -19.57
N LYS A 55 -4.78 3.40 -18.35
CA LYS A 55 -3.39 3.81 -18.10
C LYS A 55 -2.40 2.67 -18.31
N ALA A 56 -2.86 1.42 -18.42
CA ALA A 56 -2.03 0.25 -18.71
C ALA A 56 -1.09 0.48 -19.91
N ARG A 57 -1.54 1.24 -20.92
CA ARG A 57 -0.76 1.59 -22.12
C ARG A 57 0.58 2.30 -21.84
N PHE A 58 0.76 2.86 -20.65
CA PHE A 58 1.97 3.57 -20.25
C PHE A 58 2.97 2.70 -19.46
N PHE A 59 2.64 1.43 -19.22
CA PHE A 59 3.42 0.52 -18.39
C PHE A 59 3.60 -0.84 -19.08
N ARG A 60 4.64 -1.57 -18.66
CA ARG A 60 4.88 -2.96 -19.10
C ARG A 60 4.38 -3.95 -18.05
N ASN A 61 4.27 -5.23 -18.42
CA ASN A 61 3.93 -6.35 -17.51
C ASN A 61 2.59 -6.17 -16.77
N GLN A 62 1.56 -5.66 -17.45
CA GLN A 62 0.27 -5.31 -16.82
C GLN A 62 -0.78 -6.43 -16.87
N GLU A 63 -0.55 -7.51 -17.62
CA GLU A 63 -1.55 -8.56 -17.84
C GLU A 63 -2.03 -9.21 -16.55
N LYS A 64 -1.12 -9.55 -15.63
CA LYS A 64 -1.47 -10.16 -14.33
C LYS A 64 -2.35 -9.27 -13.46
N LEU A 65 -2.37 -7.96 -13.68
CA LEU A 65 -3.24 -7.06 -12.90
C LEU A 65 -4.72 -7.29 -13.18
N LYS A 66 -5.11 -7.95 -14.29
CA LYS A 66 -6.50 -8.36 -14.54
C LYS A 66 -7.03 -9.35 -13.49
N GLU A 67 -6.12 -10.07 -12.83
CA GLU A 67 -6.43 -11.06 -11.80
C GLU A 67 -6.50 -10.45 -10.39
N ILE A 68 -6.16 -9.17 -10.22
CA ILE A 68 -6.22 -8.53 -8.92
C ILE A 68 -7.64 -8.54 -8.38
N ARG A 69 -7.78 -8.81 -7.08
CA ARG A 69 -9.04 -8.69 -6.35
C ARG A 69 -8.78 -7.87 -5.10
N VAL A 70 -9.70 -6.97 -4.79
CA VAL A 70 -9.60 -6.18 -3.56
C VAL A 70 -9.97 -7.09 -2.40
N GLU A 71 -8.97 -7.43 -1.60
CA GLU A 71 -9.12 -8.24 -0.40
C GLU A 71 -9.88 -7.44 0.66
N GLN A 72 -10.92 -8.05 1.24
CA GLN A 72 -11.74 -7.45 2.30
C GLN A 72 -11.21 -7.79 3.70
N ASN A 73 -10.30 -8.76 3.79
CA ASN A 73 -9.62 -9.14 5.02
C ASN A 73 -8.17 -8.62 5.02
N LEU A 74 -7.92 -7.55 5.76
CA LEU A 74 -6.58 -6.94 5.88
C LEU A 74 -5.48 -7.96 6.22
N ASN A 75 -5.76 -8.94 7.08
CA ASN A 75 -4.75 -9.91 7.51
C ASN A 75 -4.30 -10.81 6.35
N LYS A 76 -5.20 -11.17 5.43
CA LYS A 76 -4.85 -11.91 4.22
C LYS A 76 -3.97 -11.09 3.27
N ALA A 77 -4.23 -9.79 3.16
CA ALA A 77 -3.40 -8.90 2.35
C ALA A 77 -2.00 -8.70 2.95
N LEU A 78 -1.88 -8.71 4.28
CA LEU A 78 -0.62 -8.53 5.01
C LEU A 78 0.26 -9.79 5.05
N ASN A 79 -0.34 -10.98 5.12
CA ASN A 79 0.39 -12.23 5.36
C ASN A 79 1.59 -12.43 4.42
N ASP A 80 2.80 -12.59 4.92
CA ASP A 80 4.05 -12.76 4.14
C ASP A 80 4.43 -11.58 3.21
N ALA A 81 3.85 -10.39 3.40
CA ALA A 81 4.23 -9.21 2.62
C ALA A 81 5.66 -8.72 2.94
N ASP A 82 6.48 -8.49 1.90
CA ASP A 82 7.81 -7.87 2.05
C ASP A 82 7.73 -6.34 2.25
N ALA A 83 6.65 -5.73 1.76
CA ALA A 83 6.37 -4.31 1.89
C ALA A 83 4.88 -4.02 2.05
N VAL A 84 4.55 -3.00 2.85
CA VAL A 84 3.20 -2.49 3.07
C VAL A 84 3.18 -1.00 2.71
N ILE A 85 2.26 -0.61 1.83
CA ILE A 85 2.08 0.78 1.39
C ILE A 85 0.74 1.30 1.90
N LEU A 86 0.80 2.25 2.83
CA LEU A 86 -0.35 2.98 3.36
C LEU A 86 -0.70 4.11 2.37
N ALA A 87 -1.50 3.75 1.37
CA ALA A 87 -1.77 4.58 0.20
C ALA A 87 -3.06 5.42 0.28
N VAL A 88 -3.86 5.27 1.34
CA VAL A 88 -5.10 6.03 1.60
C VAL A 88 -5.29 6.11 3.12
N PRO A 89 -5.65 7.26 3.71
CA PRO A 89 -5.74 7.41 5.16
C PRO A 89 -7.11 6.97 5.73
N HIS A 90 -7.59 5.78 5.37
CA HIS A 90 -8.84 5.23 5.93
C HIS A 90 -8.73 4.99 7.43
N LYS A 91 -9.83 5.17 8.17
CA LYS A 91 -9.88 4.95 9.63
C LYS A 91 -9.37 3.57 10.05
N ALA A 92 -9.69 2.54 9.25
CA ALA A 92 -9.22 1.17 9.48
C ALA A 92 -7.69 1.03 9.57
N TYR A 93 -6.92 1.99 9.03
CA TYR A 93 -5.46 1.96 9.02
C TYR A 93 -4.81 2.88 10.06
N LEU A 94 -5.54 3.88 10.56
CA LEU A 94 -5.01 4.86 11.53
C LEU A 94 -4.67 4.18 12.87
N ASP A 95 -5.51 3.23 13.26
CA ASP A 95 -5.40 2.53 14.55
C ASP A 95 -4.58 1.24 14.48
N LEU A 96 -3.92 0.95 13.35
CA LEU A 96 -3.06 -0.23 13.24
C LEU A 96 -1.85 -0.11 14.17
N GLU A 97 -1.67 -1.11 15.02
CA GLU A 97 -0.51 -1.20 15.90
C GLU A 97 0.64 -1.94 15.21
N PRO A 98 1.87 -1.38 15.23
CA PRO A 98 3.03 -1.97 14.55
C PRO A 98 3.30 -3.44 14.88
N GLU A 99 3.16 -3.81 16.15
CA GLU A 99 3.39 -5.17 16.65
C GLU A 99 2.42 -6.17 16.01
N GLU A 100 1.13 -5.83 15.92
CA GLU A 100 0.11 -6.70 15.32
C GLU A 100 0.26 -6.79 13.79
N VAL A 101 0.64 -5.67 13.13
CA VAL A 101 0.93 -5.67 11.70
C VAL A 101 2.11 -6.60 11.39
N VAL A 102 3.26 -6.44 12.07
CA VAL A 102 4.45 -7.26 11.84
C VAL A 102 4.20 -8.72 12.18
N LYS A 103 3.46 -9.00 13.27
CA LYS A 103 3.05 -10.36 13.63
C LYS A 103 2.18 -11.00 12.56
N THR A 104 1.23 -10.26 11.98
CA THR A 104 0.34 -10.73 10.91
C THR A 104 1.11 -11.00 9.62
N ILE A 105 2.09 -10.15 9.29
CA ILE A 105 3.01 -10.37 8.18
C ILE A 105 3.86 -11.62 8.42
N GLY A 106 4.34 -11.82 9.65
CA GLY A 106 5.18 -12.96 10.06
C GLY A 106 6.69 -12.70 9.95
N LYS A 107 7.09 -11.53 9.43
CA LYS A 107 8.48 -11.09 9.27
C LYS A 107 8.55 -9.55 9.26
N PRO A 108 9.71 -8.93 9.54
CA PRO A 108 9.90 -7.51 9.31
C PRO A 108 9.71 -7.15 7.83
N ALA A 109 9.15 -5.98 7.57
CA ALA A 109 8.79 -5.53 6.22
C ALA A 109 9.17 -4.05 6.01
N ALA A 110 9.16 -3.60 4.76
CA ALA A 110 9.22 -2.18 4.44
C ALA A 110 7.83 -1.54 4.60
N ILE A 111 7.71 -0.52 5.43
CA ILE A 111 6.47 0.22 5.69
C ILE A 111 6.57 1.59 5.02
N ILE A 112 5.70 1.85 4.05
CA ILE A 112 5.68 3.08 3.27
C ILE A 112 4.41 3.86 3.58
N ASP A 113 4.57 5.07 4.09
CA ASP A 113 3.48 5.96 4.44
C ASP A 113 3.36 7.11 3.44
N CYS A 114 2.35 7.05 2.57
CA CYS A 114 2.13 8.07 1.55
C CYS A 114 1.37 9.30 2.06
N PHE A 115 0.70 9.20 3.22
CA PHE A 115 -0.20 10.23 3.75
C PHE A 115 0.24 10.80 5.10
N GLY A 116 1.31 10.27 5.69
CA GLY A 116 1.81 10.72 6.98
C GLY A 116 0.92 10.30 8.15
N ILE A 117 0.25 9.16 8.04
CA ILE A 117 -0.64 8.62 9.08
C ILE A 117 0.13 7.98 10.25
N LEU A 118 1.40 7.62 10.06
CA LEU A 118 2.24 7.08 11.12
C LEU A 118 2.80 8.20 12.00
N SER A 119 2.54 8.09 13.31
CA SER A 119 3.19 8.95 14.32
C SER A 119 4.66 8.55 14.51
N ASP A 120 5.46 9.48 15.04
CA ASP A 120 6.86 9.20 15.39
C ASP A 120 7.01 8.02 16.36
N GLU A 121 6.02 7.80 17.24
CA GLU A 121 5.98 6.64 18.13
C GLU A 121 5.79 5.33 17.35
N LYS A 122 4.81 5.27 16.44
CA LYS A 122 4.59 4.09 15.58
C LYS A 122 5.81 3.82 14.71
N ILE A 123 6.46 4.86 14.18
CA ILE A 123 7.70 4.75 13.40
C ILE A 123 8.82 4.13 14.25
N ARG A 124 9.03 4.58 15.49
CA ARG A 124 10.02 3.99 16.42
C ARG A 124 9.74 2.51 16.67
N LYS A 125 8.49 2.15 16.95
CA LYS A 125 8.07 0.75 17.16
C LYS A 125 8.41 -0.12 15.95
N TYR A 126 8.07 0.32 14.73
CA TYR A 126 8.44 -0.41 13.52
C TYR A 126 9.96 -0.62 13.38
N PHE A 127 10.78 0.39 13.67
CA PHE A 127 12.24 0.22 13.66
C PHE A 127 12.74 -0.78 14.71
N ARG A 128 12.17 -0.77 15.93
CA ARG A 128 12.51 -1.76 16.97
C ARG A 128 12.10 -3.18 16.57
N LEU A 129 11.04 -3.31 15.78
CA LEU A 129 10.59 -4.59 15.20
C LEU A 129 11.42 -5.03 13.97
N GLY A 130 12.46 -4.28 13.59
CA GLY A 130 13.35 -4.60 12.47
C GLY A 130 12.83 -4.17 11.10
N CYS A 131 11.72 -3.45 11.02
CA CYS A 131 11.17 -2.95 9.77
C CYS A 131 11.99 -1.76 9.23
N GLU A 132 11.85 -1.49 7.93
CA GLU A 132 12.26 -0.22 7.34
C GLU A 132 11.03 0.68 7.20
N VAL A 133 11.15 1.98 7.48
CA VAL A 133 10.04 2.93 7.31
C VAL A 133 10.44 4.05 6.35
N LYS A 134 9.55 4.39 5.41
CA LYS A 134 9.65 5.56 4.54
C LYS A 134 8.34 6.34 4.57
N GLY A 135 8.41 7.66 4.49
CA GLY A 135 7.23 8.52 4.49
C GLY A 135 7.38 9.70 3.56
N LEU A 136 6.31 10.06 2.84
CA LEU A 136 6.28 11.21 1.95
C LEU A 136 6.50 12.51 2.75
N GLY A 137 7.52 13.29 2.39
CA GLY A 137 7.84 14.55 3.06
C GLY A 137 8.38 14.40 4.50
N ARG A 138 8.76 13.19 4.92
CA ARG A 138 9.15 12.88 6.31
C ARG A 138 10.66 12.63 6.44
N GLY A 139 11.46 13.64 6.14
CA GLY A 139 12.94 13.54 6.18
C GLY A 139 13.51 13.20 7.57
N HIS A 140 12.77 13.51 8.64
CA HIS A 140 13.19 13.23 10.02
C HIS A 140 13.14 11.75 10.41
N ILE A 141 12.52 10.88 9.60
CA ILE A 141 12.45 9.43 9.87
C ILE A 141 13.85 8.82 10.02
N GLN A 142 14.83 9.30 9.25
CA GLN A 142 16.22 8.82 9.36
C GLN A 142 16.83 9.12 10.74
N ARG A 143 16.54 10.28 11.32
CA ARG A 143 16.97 10.65 12.68
C ARG A 143 16.35 9.71 13.71
N ILE A 144 15.06 9.42 13.59
CA ILE A 144 14.35 8.47 14.47
C ILE A 144 14.99 7.08 14.41
N LYS A 145 15.33 6.61 13.20
CA LYS A 145 16.00 5.32 13.00
C LYS A 145 17.36 5.26 13.72
N GLU A 146 18.13 6.34 13.66
CA GLU A 146 19.42 6.46 14.33
C GLU A 146 19.30 6.55 15.86
N GLU A 147 18.24 7.20 16.37
CA GLU A 147 17.90 7.20 17.80
C GLU A 147 17.63 5.77 18.29
N VAL A 148 16.75 5.03 17.60
CA VAL A 148 16.39 3.65 17.96
C VAL A 148 17.60 2.69 17.92
N ARG A 149 18.55 2.90 16.99
CA ARG A 149 19.76 2.07 16.90
C ARG A 149 20.76 2.27 18.05
N LYS A 150 20.63 3.35 18.81
CA LYS A 150 21.49 3.68 19.94
C LYS A 150 20.91 3.23 21.29
N GLU A 151 19.63 2.84 21.31
CA GLU A 151 18.96 2.20 22.45
C GLU A 151 19.41 0.75 22.60
#